data_AF-A0A8C2FK09-F1
#
_entry.id   AF-A0A8C2FK09-F1
#
_cell.length_a   1.000
_cell.length_b   1.000
_cell.length_c   1.000
_cell.angle_alpha   90.00
_cell.angle_beta   90.00
_cell.angle_gamma   90.00
#
_symmetry.space_group_name_H-M   'P 1'
#
loop_
_entity.id
_entity.type
_entity.pdbx_description
1 polymer ?
#
loop_
_entity_poly.entity_id
_entity_poly.type
_entity_poly.pdbx_seq_one_letter_code
_entity_poly.pdbx_strand_id
1 'polypeptide(L)' 'GNNCLQSLPSRFGELTSLTQLELRGNRLEGLPVELGECRLLKRSGLIVEDSIFNTLPSEVKEQLWRTDKEAS' A
#
# COMPACT_ATOMS: atom_id res chain seq x y z
N GLY A 1 6.76 14.33 -9.64
CA GLY A 1 5.68 14.70 -10.57
C GLY A 1 4.37 14.50 -9.85
N ASN A 2 3.46 15.49 -9.91
CA ASN A 2 2.14 15.36 -9.28
C ASN A 2 1.28 14.45 -10.16
N ASN A 3 1.15 13.19 -9.77
CA ASN A 3 0.17 12.30 -10.37
C ASN A 3 -1.18 12.57 -9.69
N CYS A 4 -2.22 12.82 -10.48
CA CYS A 4 -3.57 13.05 -9.97
C CYS A 4 -4.34 11.73 -9.86
N LEU A 5 -3.70 10.65 -9.39
CA LEU A 5 -4.38 9.37 -9.20
C LEU A 5 -5.40 9.52 -8.07
N GLN A 6 -6.67 9.29 -8.40
CA GLN A 6 -7.79 9.28 -7.43
C GLN A 6 -7.96 7.91 -6.77
N SER A 7 -7.62 6.84 -7.48
CA SER A 7 -7.68 5.48 -6.98
C SER A 7 -6.57 4.64 -7.61
N LEU A 8 -6.24 3.53 -6.96
CA LEU A 8 -5.38 2.49 -7.53
C LEU A 8 -6.26 1.35 -8.04
N PRO A 9 -5.92 0.76 -9.21
CA PRO A 9 -6.63 -0.42 -9.69
C PRO A 9 -6.38 -1.63 -8.78
N SER A 10 -7.40 -2.48 -8.60
CA SER A 10 -7.34 -3.76 -7.86
C SER A 10 -6.16 -4.65 -8.24
N ARG A 11 -5.73 -4.56 -9.50
CA ARG A 11 -4.56 -5.26 -10.06
C ARG A 11 -3.24 -4.95 -9.35
N PHE A 12 -3.16 -3.89 -8.53
CA PHE A 12 -1.99 -3.65 -7.70
C PHE A 12 -1.68 -4.80 -6.74
N GLY A 13 -2.69 -5.53 -6.26
CA GLY A 13 -2.48 -6.71 -5.41
C GLY A 13 -1.81 -7.89 -6.12
N GLU A 14 -1.89 -7.95 -7.45
CA GLU A 14 -1.20 -8.98 -8.24
C GLU A 14 0.31 -8.74 -8.30
N LEU A 15 0.79 -7.56 -7.89
CA LEU A 15 2.20 -7.22 -7.81
C LEU A 15 2.85 -7.85 -6.58
N THR A 16 2.88 -9.19 -6.56
CA THR A 16 3.48 -9.98 -5.47
C THR A 16 4.96 -9.67 -5.22
N SER A 17 5.66 -9.14 -6.24
CA SER A 17 7.06 -8.72 -6.15
C SER A 17 7.25 -7.25 -5.74
N LEU A 18 6.18 -6.52 -5.47
CA LEU A 18 6.24 -5.12 -5.07
C LEU A 18 6.80 -5.00 -3.66
N THR A 19 7.94 -4.33 -3.49
CA THR A 19 8.58 -4.12 -2.18
C THR A 19 8.44 -2.69 -1.67
N GLN A 20 8.34 -1.73 -2.60
CA GLN A 20 8.22 -0.30 -2.32
C GLN A 20 7.18 0.33 -3.25
N LEU A 21 6.39 1.23 -2.68
CA LEU A 21 5.31 1.93 -3.37
C LEU A 21 5.20 3.35 -2.82
N GLU A 22 5.57 4.34 -3.64
CA GLU A 22 5.43 5.76 -3.31
C GLU A 22 4.22 6.35 -4.01
N LEU A 23 3.28 6.82 -3.21
CA LEU A 23 2.02 7.43 -3.66
C LEU A 23 1.80 8.80 -3.02
N ARG A 24 2.76 9.28 -2.22
CA ARG A 24 2.72 10.60 -1.62
C ARG A 24 2.61 11.69 -2.70
N GLY A 25 1.70 12.63 -2.50
CA GLY A 25 1.42 13.69 -3.47
C GLY A 25 0.45 13.29 -4.58
N ASN A 26 -0.21 12.14 -4.47
CA ASN A 26 -1.42 11.82 -5.23
C ASN A 26 -2.68 12.32 -4.52
N ARG A 27 -3.80 12.36 -5.23
CA ARG A 27 -5.12 12.69 -4.68
C ARG A 27 -5.93 11.44 -4.41
N LEU A 28 -5.27 10.40 -3.88
CA LEU A 28 -5.94 9.16 -3.54
C LEU A 28 -6.88 9.43 -2.38
N GLU A 29 -8.15 9.03 -2.48
CA GLU A 29 -9.09 9.09 -1.35
C GLU A 29 -9.00 7.85 -0.46
N GLY A 30 -8.42 6.78 -1.00
CA GLY A 30 -8.22 5.53 -0.29
C GLY A 30 -7.32 4.60 -1.08
N LEU A 31 -7.01 3.48 -0.45
CA LEU A 31 -6.20 2.42 -1.02
C LEU A 31 -7.03 1.14 -1.14
N PRO A 32 -6.86 0.37 -2.23
CA PRO A 32 -7.53 -0.91 -2.40
C PRO A 32 -7.10 -1.91 -1.32
N VAL A 33 -8.03 -2.78 -0.89
CA VAL A 33 -7.74 -3.86 0.07
C VAL A 33 -6.73 -4.87 -0.51
N GLU A 34 -6.67 -4.94 -1.84
CA GLU A 34 -5.76 -5.77 -2.63
C GLU A 34 -4.28 -5.44 -2.36
N LEU A 35 -3.94 -4.30 -1.76
CA LEU A 35 -2.57 -4.06 -1.26
C LEU A 35 -2.10 -5.08 -0.23
N GLY A 36 -3.02 -5.75 0.46
CA GLY A 36 -2.70 -6.87 1.34
C GLY A 36 -2.24 -8.14 0.60
N GLU A 37 -2.56 -8.26 -0.69
CA GLU A 37 -2.14 -9.40 -1.53
C GLU A 37 -0.67 -9.27 -1.98
N CYS A 38 -0.09 -8.07 -1.87
CA CYS A 38 1.31 -7.82 -2.15
C CYS A 38 2.20 -8.45 -1.07
N ARG A 39 2.51 -9.74 -1.22
CA ARG A 39 3.27 -10.53 -0.22
C ARG A 39 4.63 -9.96 0.15
N LEU A 40 5.30 -9.24 -0.76
CA LEU A 40 6.60 -8.62 -0.50
C LEU A 40 6.52 -7.14 -0.10
N LEU A 41 5.33 -6.55 -0.11
CA LEU A 41 5.17 -5.13 0.23
C LEU A 41 5.18 -4.96 1.74
N LYS A 42 6.04 -4.05 2.19
CA LYS A 42 6.21 -3.76 3.60
C LYS A 42 5.57 -2.43 3.94
N ARG A 43 5.20 -2.27 5.21
CA ARG A 43 4.78 -0.96 5.72
C ARG A 43 5.84 0.12 5.51
N SER A 44 7.12 -0.23 5.66
CA SER A 44 8.26 0.69 5.44
C SER A 44 8.43 1.09 3.97
N GLY A 45 8.03 0.23 3.03
CA GLY A 45 8.07 0.50 1.60
C GLY A 45 6.86 1.27 1.08
N LEU A 46 5.75 1.30 1.83
CA LEU A 46 4.54 2.02 1.46
C LEU A 46 4.57 3.47 1.96
N ILE A 47 4.85 4.39 1.04
CA ILE A 47 4.92 5.83 1.30
C ILE A 47 3.63 6.50 0.81
N VAL A 48 2.69 6.68 1.72
CA VAL A 48 1.36 7.29 1.52
C VAL A 48 1.09 8.33 2.61
N GLU A 49 0.07 9.16 2.43
CA GLU A 49 -0.39 10.05 3.50
C GLU A 49 -1.08 9.26 4.62
N ASP A 50 -0.93 9.72 5.87
CA ASP A 50 -1.49 9.05 7.05
C ASP A 50 -3.02 8.93 6.98
N SER A 51 -3.69 9.96 6.46
CA SER A 51 -5.14 9.94 6.23
C SER A 51 -5.57 8.78 5.34
N ILE A 52 -4.76 8.47 4.32
CA ILE A 52 -5.03 7.41 3.33
C ILE A 52 -4.62 6.05 3.87
N PHE A 53 -3.52 5.95 4.60
CA PHE A 53 -3.17 4.72 5.28
C PHE A 53 -4.26 4.28 6.27
N ASN A 54 -4.90 5.23 6.96
CA ASN A 54 -5.96 4.95 7.92
C ASN A 54 -7.26 4.45 7.27
N THR A 55 -7.51 4.71 5.99
CA THR A 55 -8.67 4.15 5.28
C THR A 55 -8.55 2.66 5.01
N LEU A 56 -7.33 2.10 5.07
CA LEU A 56 -7.14 0.66 4.89
C LEU A 56 -7.76 -0.13 6.05
N PRO A 57 -8.36 -1.29 5.76
CA PRO A 57 -8.85 -2.20 6.79
C PRO A 57 -7.69 -2.73 7.66
N SER A 58 -7.99 -3.09 8.91
CA SER A 58 -7.00 -3.59 9.87
C SER A 58 -6.22 -4.79 9.33
N GLU A 59 -6.90 -5.72 8.65
CA GLU A 59 -6.30 -6.91 8.04
C GLU A 59 -5.11 -6.57 7.12
N VAL A 60 -5.28 -5.60 6.22
CA VAL A 60 -4.22 -5.18 5.28
C VAL A 60 -3.08 -4.50 6.00
N LYS A 61 -3.41 -3.65 6.98
CA LYS A 61 -2.38 -2.96 7.76
C LYS A 61 -1.54 -3.98 8.53
N GLU A 62 -2.17 -4.97 9.17
CA GLU A 62 -1.47 -6.08 9.85
C GLU A 62 -0.59 -6.87 8.90
N GLN A 63 -1.06 -7.24 7.70
CA GLN A 63 -0.24 -7.90 6.69
C GLN A 63 1.02 -7.08 6.36
N LEU A 64 0.88 -5.77 6.09
CA LEU A 64 2.02 -4.89 5.79
C LEU A 64 3.05 -4.82 6.93
N TRP A 65 2.61 -4.91 8.18
CA TRP A 65 3.50 -4.98 9.35
C TRP A 65 4.12 -6.36 9.57
N ARG A 66 3.42 -7.45 9.20
CA ARG A 66 3.95 -8.82 9.25
C ARG A 66 5.09 -8.99 8.26
N THR A 67 4.91 -8.53 7.02
CA THR A 67 5.93 -8.60 5.96
C THR A 67 7.19 -7.81 6.31
N ASP A 68 7.06 -6.74 7.11
CA ASP A 68 8.21 -5.96 7.60
C ASP A 68 9.10 -6.81 8.55
N LYS A 69 8.47 -7.63 9.40
CA LYS A 69 9.16 -8.52 10.34
C LYS A 69 9.76 -9.76 9.70
N GLU A 70 9.15 -10.30 8.65
CA GLU A 70 9.61 -11.53 7.99
C GLU A 70 10.88 -11.34 7.15
N ALA A 71 11.29 -10.10 6.90
CA ALA A 71 12.47 -9.80 6.10
C ALA A 71 13.73 -9.47 6.93
N SER A 72 13.70 -9.74 8.23
CA SER A 72 14.85 -9.58 9.14
C SER A 72 15.51 -10.91 9.49
#